data_AF-A0A445EH21-F1
#
_entry.id   AF-A0A445EH21-F1
#
_cell.length_a   1.000
_cell.length_b   1.000
_cell.length_c   1.000
_cell.angle_alpha   90.00
_cell.angle_beta   90.00
_cell.angle_gamma   90.00
#
_symmetry.space_group_name_H-M   'P 1'
#
loop_
_entity.id
_entity.type
_entity.pdbx_description
1 polymer ?
#
loop_
_entity_poly.entity_id
_entity_poly.type
_entity_poly.pdbx_seq_one_letter_code
_entity_poly.pdbx_strand_id
1 'polypeptide(L)'
;MPPHPNPMPSPPPQSSFVASPPHVPFVCQDTTLWTPTLLSQLVESIAESFFHIAVDTSVMPNLVESHTRAGQYLQLRVSNTLNSVIFAIPSPPKLAFARGAFEFSMKNVKGSTVEALCVLKRGDVVELSSVMENGFGIIRLDSPEKFDIVTIFATRDNEAGFVKLKVRVVVEEEEEEKKEEIL
;
A
#
# COMPACT_ATOMS: atom_id res chain seq x y z
N MET A 1 -49.23 -56.24 23.62
CA MET A 1 -48.01 -55.43 23.85
C MET A 1 -47.68 -54.69 22.57
N PRO A 2 -47.79 -53.36 22.52
CA PRO A 2 -47.29 -52.63 21.37
C PRO A 2 -45.75 -52.63 21.38
N PRO A 3 -45.08 -52.66 20.22
CA PRO A 3 -43.63 -52.65 20.14
C PRO A 3 -43.06 -51.30 20.60
N HIS A 4 -41.96 -51.38 21.34
CA HIS A 4 -41.19 -50.24 21.81
C HIS A 4 -40.65 -49.45 20.59
N PRO A 5 -40.77 -48.11 20.54
CA PRO A 5 -40.20 -47.35 19.44
C PRO A 5 -38.67 -47.42 19.52
N ASN A 6 -38.03 -47.67 18.38
CA ASN A 6 -36.58 -47.60 18.25
C ASN A 6 -36.10 -46.16 18.46
N PRO A 7 -34.96 -45.93 19.14
CA PRO A 7 -34.41 -44.60 19.31
C PRO A 7 -34.01 -44.00 17.95
N MET A 8 -34.32 -42.71 17.75
CA MET A 8 -33.97 -41.97 16.54
C MET A 8 -32.45 -41.90 16.36
N PRO A 9 -31.94 -41.97 15.11
CA PRO A 9 -30.54 -41.64 14.84
C PRO A 9 -30.27 -40.17 15.14
N SER A 10 -29.13 -39.89 15.77
CA SER A 10 -28.65 -38.53 16.06
C SER A 10 -28.55 -37.71 14.77
N PRO A 11 -28.93 -36.42 14.77
CA PRO A 11 -28.69 -35.57 13.62
C PRO A 11 -27.17 -35.44 13.37
N PRO A 12 -26.72 -35.38 12.11
CA PRO A 12 -25.31 -35.18 11.80
C PRO A 12 -24.84 -33.83 12.38
N PRO A 13 -23.56 -33.71 12.76
CA PRO A 13 -23.02 -32.47 13.28
C PRO A 13 -23.23 -31.36 12.26
N GLN A 14 -23.95 -30.30 12.65
CA GLN A 14 -24.09 -29.11 11.84
C GLN A 14 -22.72 -28.43 11.78
N SER A 15 -21.99 -28.70 10.70
CA SER A 15 -20.78 -27.96 10.38
C SER A 15 -21.21 -26.54 10.04
N SER A 16 -21.03 -25.62 10.99
CA SER A 16 -21.11 -24.19 10.75
C SER A 16 -19.89 -23.77 9.94
N PHE A 17 -19.84 -24.17 8.67
CA PHE A 17 -19.07 -23.44 7.68
C PHE A 17 -19.77 -22.09 7.51
N VAL A 18 -19.32 -21.12 8.31
CA VAL A 18 -19.40 -19.72 7.90
C VAL A 18 -18.60 -19.67 6.60
N ALA A 19 -19.31 -19.66 5.47
CA ALA A 19 -18.71 -19.32 4.21
C ALA A 19 -18.08 -17.94 4.40
N SER A 20 -16.75 -17.89 4.39
CA SER A 20 -16.06 -16.61 4.24
C SER A 20 -16.70 -15.90 3.04
N PRO A 21 -17.10 -14.63 3.19
CA PRO A 21 -17.69 -13.90 2.07
C PRO A 21 -16.77 -14.05 0.86
N PRO A 22 -17.31 -14.27 -0.34
CA PRO A 22 -16.48 -14.37 -1.53
C PRO A 22 -15.54 -13.17 -1.52
N HIS A 23 -14.24 -13.44 -1.55
CA HIS A 23 -13.23 -12.41 -1.74
C HIS A 23 -13.59 -11.83 -3.10
N VAL A 24 -14.32 -10.71 -3.09
CA VAL A 24 -14.66 -9.99 -4.31
C VAL A 24 -13.29 -9.65 -4.86
N PRO A 25 -12.84 -10.23 -6.00
CA PRO A 25 -11.63 -9.74 -6.61
C PRO A 25 -11.85 -8.24 -6.76
N PHE A 26 -10.93 -7.46 -6.25
CA PHE A 26 -10.99 -6.01 -6.41
C PHE A 26 -10.95 -5.77 -7.92
N VAL A 27 -12.12 -5.57 -8.52
CA VAL A 27 -12.24 -5.18 -9.92
C VAL A 27 -11.78 -3.73 -9.94
N CYS A 28 -10.50 -3.54 -10.21
CA CYS A 28 -9.97 -2.24 -10.59
C CYS A 28 -10.70 -1.89 -11.88
N GLN A 29 -11.71 -1.00 -11.80
CA GLN A 29 -12.47 -0.62 -12.98
C GLN A 29 -11.53 0.00 -13.99
N ASP A 30 -11.45 -0.65 -15.15
CA ASP A 30 -10.59 -0.28 -16.26
C ASP A 30 -11.16 0.98 -16.92
N THR A 31 -10.82 2.12 -16.34
CA THR A 31 -10.87 3.44 -17.00
C THR A 31 -9.67 4.26 -16.52
N THR A 32 -8.56 3.59 -16.25
CA THR A 32 -7.32 4.23 -15.89
C THR A 32 -6.65 4.70 -17.18
N LEU A 33 -6.63 6.02 -17.42
CA LEU A 33 -5.78 6.60 -18.44
C LEU A 33 -4.33 6.36 -18.03
N TRP A 34 -3.72 5.31 -18.59
CA TRP A 34 -2.31 5.02 -18.44
C TRP A 34 -1.51 6.12 -19.11
N THR A 35 -0.66 6.79 -18.34
CA THR A 35 0.16 7.87 -18.87
C THR A 35 1.60 7.36 -19.02
N PRO A 36 2.12 7.26 -20.25
CA PRO A 36 3.48 6.81 -20.50
C PRO A 36 4.49 7.89 -20.07
N THR A 37 5.58 7.45 -19.48
CA THR A 37 6.68 8.31 -19.04
C THR A 37 8.00 7.52 -18.99
N LEU A 38 9.10 8.23 -18.77
CA LEU A 38 10.45 7.69 -18.81
C LEU A 38 10.98 7.37 -17.41
N LEU A 39 11.81 6.35 -17.32
CA LEU A 39 12.67 6.16 -16.16
C LEU A 39 13.81 7.18 -16.18
N SER A 40 13.82 8.08 -15.18
CA SER A 40 14.81 9.14 -15.02
C SER A 40 16.14 8.64 -14.47
N GLN A 41 16.11 7.64 -13.59
CA GLN A 41 17.30 7.09 -12.94
C GLN A 41 17.44 5.60 -13.21
N LEU A 42 18.69 5.14 -13.26
CA LEU A 42 19.04 3.73 -13.41
C LEU A 42 18.50 2.94 -12.22
N VAL A 43 18.04 1.71 -12.48
CA VAL A 43 17.72 0.74 -11.43
C VAL A 43 18.96 0.47 -10.57
N GLU A 44 19.08 1.13 -9.42
CA GLU A 44 20.20 0.96 -8.51
C GLU A 44 19.88 -0.17 -7.51
N SER A 45 20.79 -1.14 -7.43
CA SER A 45 20.71 -2.17 -6.39
C SER A 45 21.11 -1.56 -5.05
N ILE A 46 20.13 -1.35 -4.17
CA ILE A 46 20.35 -0.84 -2.80
C ILE A 46 20.84 -1.98 -1.88
N ALA A 47 20.54 -3.24 -2.24
CA ALA A 47 21.01 -4.46 -1.58
C ALA A 47 20.76 -5.67 -2.52
N GLU A 48 21.22 -6.89 -2.16
CA GLU A 48 21.18 -8.10 -3.01
C GLU A 48 19.87 -8.40 -3.76
N SER A 49 18.73 -7.86 -3.31
CA SER A 49 17.46 -7.97 -4.04
C SER A 49 16.59 -6.72 -3.99
N PHE A 50 17.13 -5.56 -3.56
CA PHE A 50 16.38 -4.31 -3.46
C PHE A 50 16.82 -3.33 -4.53
N PHE A 51 15.85 -2.71 -5.18
CA PHE A 51 16.04 -1.87 -6.34
C PHE A 51 15.34 -0.53 -6.13
N HIS A 52 16.02 0.53 -6.54
CA HIS A 52 15.46 1.87 -6.59
C HIS A 52 15.12 2.25 -8.02
N ILE A 53 13.96 2.87 -8.23
CA ILE A 53 13.61 3.49 -9.51
C ILE A 53 13.11 4.91 -9.29
N ALA A 54 13.42 5.80 -10.23
CA ALA A 54 12.84 7.13 -10.30
C ALA A 54 12.13 7.30 -11.64
N VAL A 55 10.85 7.64 -11.58
CA VAL A 55 9.98 7.85 -12.74
C VAL A 55 9.81 9.36 -12.96
N ASP A 56 10.12 9.83 -14.16
CA ASP A 56 9.94 11.24 -14.53
C ASP A 56 8.46 11.62 -14.46
N THR A 57 8.15 12.77 -13.84
CA THR A 57 6.81 13.34 -13.85
C THR A 57 6.78 14.77 -14.38
N SER A 58 7.90 15.28 -14.89
CA SER A 58 8.04 16.64 -15.41
C SER A 58 7.05 16.96 -16.55
N VAL A 59 6.72 15.96 -17.37
CA VAL A 59 5.75 16.08 -18.48
C VAL A 59 4.31 15.75 -18.08
N MET A 60 4.06 15.50 -16.78
CA MET A 60 2.78 15.04 -16.24
C MET A 60 2.32 15.86 -15.02
N PRO A 61 2.18 17.20 -15.15
CA PRO A 61 1.85 18.06 -14.02
C PRO A 61 0.52 17.66 -13.34
N ASN A 62 -0.48 17.28 -14.13
CA ASN A 62 -1.78 16.83 -13.62
C ASN A 62 -1.67 15.60 -12.70
N LEU A 63 -0.74 14.68 -12.99
CA LEU A 63 -0.54 13.50 -12.14
C LEU A 63 0.04 13.93 -10.79
N VAL A 64 1.05 14.80 -10.81
CA VAL A 64 1.69 15.30 -9.60
C VAL A 64 0.72 16.13 -8.76
N GLU A 65 -0.12 16.96 -9.39
CA GLU A 65 -1.17 17.73 -8.71
C GLU A 65 -2.23 16.85 -8.06
N SER A 66 -2.51 15.67 -8.62
CA SER A 66 -3.44 14.70 -8.01
C SER A 66 -2.87 14.04 -6.75
N HIS A 67 -1.56 14.12 -6.53
CA HIS A 67 -0.92 13.72 -5.28
C HIS A 67 -1.04 14.84 -4.23
N THR A 68 -2.13 14.81 -3.46
CA THR A 68 -2.48 15.85 -2.49
C THR A 68 -2.17 15.47 -1.04
N ARG A 69 -1.97 14.18 -0.74
CA ARG A 69 -1.79 13.65 0.62
C ARG A 69 -0.75 12.54 0.66
N ALA A 70 0.03 12.50 1.74
CA ALA A 70 0.92 11.37 2.01
C ALA A 70 0.11 10.08 2.17
N GLY A 71 0.67 8.95 1.72
CA GLY A 71 0.01 7.64 1.78
C GLY A 71 -0.89 7.30 0.61
N GLN A 72 -1.00 8.18 -0.38
CA GLN A 72 -1.61 7.82 -1.65
C GLN A 72 -0.72 6.83 -2.41
N TYR A 73 -1.32 6.07 -3.31
CA TYR A 73 -0.64 5.11 -4.16
C TYR A 73 -1.01 5.31 -5.62
N LEU A 74 -0.27 4.66 -6.50
CA LEU A 74 -0.56 4.58 -7.93
C LEU A 74 -0.22 3.18 -8.42
N GLN A 75 -0.60 2.85 -9.65
CA GLN A 75 -0.16 1.66 -10.34
C GLN A 75 0.96 2.01 -11.31
N LEU A 76 1.97 1.15 -11.37
CA LEU A 76 3.08 1.21 -12.31
C LEU A 76 3.11 -0.08 -13.13
N ARG A 77 3.35 0.04 -14.43
CA ARG A 77 3.59 -1.10 -15.32
C ARG A 77 4.63 -0.78 -16.38
N VAL A 78 5.19 -1.85 -16.96
CA VAL A 78 6.00 -1.74 -18.18
C VAL A 78 5.06 -1.43 -19.34
N SER A 79 5.45 -0.53 -20.25
CA SER A 79 4.61 -0.21 -21.40
C SER A 79 4.27 -1.46 -22.23
N ASN A 80 3.04 -1.51 -22.74
CA ASN A 80 2.48 -2.64 -23.49
C ASN A 80 2.30 -3.96 -22.69
N THR A 81 2.38 -3.91 -21.36
CA THR A 81 2.01 -5.05 -20.51
C THR A 81 0.64 -4.84 -19.86
N LEU A 82 -0.10 -5.93 -19.66
CA LEU A 82 -1.38 -5.89 -18.94
C LEU A 82 -1.20 -5.88 -17.42
N ASN A 83 -0.09 -6.44 -16.93
CA ASN A 83 0.16 -6.58 -15.51
C ASN A 83 0.74 -5.30 -14.93
N SER A 84 0.11 -4.78 -13.88
CA SER A 84 0.58 -3.64 -13.11
C SER A 84 0.89 -4.03 -11.68
N VAL A 85 1.56 -3.14 -10.96
CA VAL A 85 1.84 -3.27 -9.52
C VAL A 85 1.49 -1.96 -8.85
N ILE A 86 0.90 -2.03 -7.65
CA ILE A 86 0.53 -0.86 -6.87
C ILE A 86 1.74 -0.39 -6.06
N PHE A 87 2.06 0.89 -6.08
CA PHE A 87 3.10 1.50 -5.26
C PHE A 87 2.55 2.64 -4.42
N ALA A 88 2.88 2.63 -3.12
CA ALA A 88 2.73 3.83 -2.30
C ALA A 88 3.74 4.88 -2.76
N ILE A 89 3.30 6.14 -2.85
CA ILE A 89 4.20 7.27 -3.13
C ILE A 89 4.94 7.58 -1.83
N PRO A 90 6.27 7.39 -1.76
CA PRO A 90 6.99 7.51 -0.50
C PRO A 90 7.32 8.96 -0.13
N SER A 91 7.33 9.86 -1.12
CA SER A 91 7.55 11.30 -0.89
C SER A 91 6.23 12.01 -0.54
N PRO A 92 6.27 13.07 0.28
CA PRO A 92 5.12 13.94 0.46
C PRO A 92 4.86 14.80 -0.80
N PRO A 93 3.62 15.29 -1.02
CA PRO A 93 3.22 16.08 -2.19
C PRO A 93 4.18 17.19 -2.59
N LYS A 94 4.57 18.04 -1.63
CA LYS A 94 5.48 19.17 -1.87
C LYS A 94 6.84 18.72 -2.37
N LEU A 95 7.35 17.60 -1.86
CA LEU A 95 8.65 17.07 -2.26
C LEU A 95 8.58 16.41 -3.64
N ALA A 96 7.52 15.64 -3.93
CA ALA A 96 7.31 15.04 -5.24
C ALA A 96 7.21 16.11 -6.33
N PHE A 97 6.46 17.19 -6.07
CA PHE A 97 6.35 18.32 -6.97
C PHE A 97 7.68 19.02 -7.22
N ALA A 98 8.43 19.32 -6.16
CA ALA A 98 9.73 19.98 -6.29
C ALA A 98 10.78 19.13 -7.02
N ARG A 99 10.72 17.79 -6.86
CA ARG A 99 11.63 16.87 -7.54
C ARG A 99 11.28 16.63 -9.01
N GLY A 100 10.01 16.72 -9.38
CA GLY A 100 9.54 16.34 -10.72
C GLY A 100 9.71 14.85 -11.01
N ALA A 101 9.71 14.02 -9.97
CA ALA A 101 9.81 12.57 -10.10
C ALA A 101 9.11 11.85 -8.93
N PHE A 102 8.65 10.63 -9.19
CA PHE A 102 8.29 9.67 -8.14
C PHE A 102 9.38 8.63 -8.01
N GLU A 103 9.84 8.44 -6.78
CA GLU A 103 10.91 7.50 -6.42
C GLU A 103 10.30 6.29 -5.73
N PHE A 104 10.69 5.07 -6.11
CA PHE A 104 10.16 3.84 -5.51
C PHE A 104 11.28 2.88 -5.16
N SER A 105 11.07 2.14 -4.08
CA SER A 105 11.96 1.05 -3.66
C SER A 105 11.20 -0.26 -3.65
N MET A 106 11.74 -1.25 -4.35
CA MET A 106 11.09 -2.53 -4.58
C MET A 106 12.07 -3.69 -4.41
N LYS A 107 11.56 -4.86 -4.04
CA LYS A 107 12.31 -6.10 -3.96
C LYS A 107 12.03 -6.92 -5.20
N ASN A 108 13.07 -7.45 -5.86
CA ASN A 108 12.86 -8.39 -6.95
C ASN A 108 12.16 -9.67 -6.44
N VAL A 109 11.02 -9.99 -7.06
CA VAL A 109 10.24 -11.21 -6.80
C VAL A 109 10.05 -11.92 -8.14
N LYS A 110 10.63 -13.11 -8.26
CA LYS A 110 10.57 -13.91 -9.48
C LYS A 110 9.13 -14.16 -9.93
N GLY A 111 8.84 -13.97 -11.21
CA GLY A 111 7.53 -14.15 -11.82
C GLY A 111 6.55 -13.00 -11.59
N SER A 112 7.00 -11.88 -11.02
CA SER A 112 6.16 -10.71 -10.76
C SER A 112 6.38 -9.57 -11.77
N THR A 113 5.45 -8.62 -11.82
CA THR A 113 5.64 -7.35 -12.54
C THR A 113 6.88 -6.59 -12.05
N VAL A 114 7.23 -6.73 -10.76
CA VAL A 114 8.39 -6.08 -10.16
C VAL A 114 9.70 -6.64 -10.73
N GLU A 115 9.77 -7.94 -11.03
CA GLU A 115 10.95 -8.52 -11.72
C GLU A 115 11.16 -7.88 -13.10
N ALA A 116 10.08 -7.64 -13.84
CA ALA A 116 10.14 -6.95 -15.13
C ALA A 116 10.57 -5.48 -14.99
N LEU A 117 10.18 -4.80 -13.90
CA LEU A 117 10.61 -3.44 -13.60
C LEU A 117 12.10 -3.38 -13.20
N CYS A 118 12.63 -4.41 -12.54
CA CYS A 118 14.02 -4.46 -12.09
C CYS A 118 15.04 -4.58 -13.24
N VAL A 119 14.63 -5.00 -14.44
CA VAL A 119 15.53 -5.14 -15.60
C VAL A 119 15.53 -3.91 -16.51
N LEU A 120 14.70 -2.91 -16.20
CA LEU A 120 14.60 -1.69 -16.99
C LEU A 120 15.84 -0.80 -16.82
N LYS A 121 16.09 0.01 -17.83
CA LYS A 121 17.18 0.97 -17.91
C LYS A 121 16.63 2.38 -17.95
N ARG A 122 17.51 3.33 -17.64
CA ARG A 122 17.20 4.76 -17.82
C ARG A 122 16.74 5.01 -19.26
N GLY A 123 15.64 5.73 -19.41
CA GLY A 123 15.01 6.03 -20.71
C GLY A 123 14.03 4.97 -21.21
N ASP A 124 13.90 3.82 -20.54
CA ASP A 124 12.82 2.88 -20.85
C ASP A 124 11.46 3.49 -20.47
N VAL A 125 10.42 3.09 -21.21
CA VAL A 125 9.07 3.63 -21.06
C VAL A 125 8.28 2.77 -20.06
N VAL A 126 7.74 3.45 -19.05
CA VAL A 126 6.80 2.89 -18.08
C VAL A 126 5.49 3.66 -18.13
N GLU A 127 4.44 3.08 -17.58
CA GLU A 127 3.13 3.71 -17.55
C GLU A 127 2.62 3.82 -16.12
N LEU A 128 2.17 5.02 -15.76
CA LEU A 128 1.58 5.32 -14.47
C LEU A 128 0.06 5.44 -14.59
N SER A 129 -0.67 4.92 -13.60
CA SER A 129 -2.07 5.29 -13.39
C SER A 129 -2.18 6.71 -12.83
N SER A 130 -3.41 7.21 -12.77
CA SER A 130 -3.75 8.32 -11.87
C SER A 130 -3.42 7.98 -10.41
N VAL A 131 -3.15 9.00 -9.59
CA VAL A 131 -3.01 8.80 -8.15
C VAL A 131 -4.33 8.33 -7.57
N MET A 132 -4.25 7.31 -6.73
CA MET A 132 -5.37 6.60 -6.15
C MET A 132 -5.45 6.84 -4.63
N GLU A 133 -6.68 6.70 -4.11
CA GLU A 133 -7.04 6.84 -2.69
C GLU A 133 -6.84 8.23 -2.06
N ASN A 134 -7.36 8.38 -0.84
CA ASN A 134 -7.42 9.66 -0.11
C ASN A 134 -6.21 9.90 0.83
N GLY A 135 -5.16 9.08 0.70
CA GLY A 135 -3.98 9.08 1.54
C GLY A 135 -4.22 8.62 2.99
N PHE A 136 -3.21 8.76 3.83
CA PHE A 136 -3.35 8.53 5.26
C PHE A 136 -4.11 9.70 5.91
N GLY A 137 -5.03 9.38 6.84
CA GLY A 137 -5.72 10.36 7.67
C GLY A 137 -4.82 10.99 8.73
N ILE A 138 -3.65 11.52 8.36
CA ILE A 138 -2.69 12.16 9.26
C ILE A 138 -3.32 13.40 9.94
N ILE A 139 -4.33 13.99 9.31
CA ILE A 139 -5.09 15.16 9.80
C ILE A 139 -5.91 14.84 11.08
N ARG A 140 -5.94 13.59 11.55
CA ARG A 140 -6.53 13.24 12.85
C ARG A 140 -5.56 13.32 14.02
N LEU A 141 -4.28 13.57 13.76
CA LEU A 141 -3.38 14.03 14.80
C LEU A 141 -3.70 15.50 15.03
N ASP A 142 -4.51 15.73 16.07
CA ASP A 142 -4.54 16.97 16.85
C ASP A 142 -3.16 17.66 16.93
N SER A 143 -3.11 19.00 17.05
CA SER A 143 -1.90 19.86 16.91
C SER A 143 -0.58 19.14 17.28
N PRO A 144 0.52 19.26 16.50
CA PRO A 144 1.81 18.60 16.81
C PRO A 144 2.36 18.91 18.21
N GLU A 145 1.82 19.93 18.88
CA GLU A 145 2.07 20.31 20.27
C GLU A 145 1.37 19.40 21.31
N LYS A 146 0.41 18.56 20.89
CA LYS A 146 -0.38 17.65 21.73
C LYS A 146 0.16 16.22 21.77
N PHE A 147 1.13 15.89 20.92
CA PHE A 147 1.69 14.54 20.85
C PHE A 147 3.21 14.58 20.84
N ASP A 148 3.82 14.10 21.92
CA ASP A 148 5.28 14.02 22.03
C ASP A 148 5.87 12.85 21.22
N ILE A 149 5.08 11.79 20.97
CA ILE A 149 5.52 10.58 20.26
C ILE A 149 4.45 10.14 19.26
N VAL A 150 4.86 9.96 18.00
CA VAL A 150 4.06 9.32 16.95
C VAL A 150 4.69 7.98 16.60
N THR A 151 4.06 6.88 17.02
CA THR A 151 4.53 5.53 16.70
C THR A 151 3.97 5.08 15.35
N ILE A 152 4.86 4.65 14.44
CA ILE A 152 4.51 4.15 13.12
C ILE A 152 4.85 2.67 13.01
N PHE A 153 3.84 1.84 12.80
CA PHE A 153 4.03 0.43 12.46
C PHE A 153 4.11 0.26 10.95
N ALA A 154 5.18 -0.36 10.46
CA ALA A 154 5.36 -0.67 9.04
C ALA A 154 5.54 -2.17 8.86
N THR A 155 4.63 -2.80 8.12
CA THR A 155 4.75 -4.21 7.72
C THR A 155 5.18 -4.31 6.28
N ARG A 156 6.22 -5.09 5.99
CA ARG A 156 6.58 -5.42 4.61
C ARG A 156 5.65 -6.54 4.14
N ASP A 157 4.97 -6.30 3.02
CA ASP A 157 4.23 -7.36 2.34
C ASP A 157 5.25 -8.21 1.55
N ASN A 158 5.35 -9.48 1.92
CA ASN A 158 6.31 -10.41 1.31
C ASN A 158 5.85 -10.91 -0.07
N GLU A 159 4.56 -10.78 -0.41
CA GLU A 159 4.01 -11.23 -1.69
C GLU A 159 4.05 -10.13 -2.75
N ALA A 160 3.89 -8.88 -2.32
CA ALA A 160 3.77 -7.76 -3.25
C ALA A 160 5.11 -7.22 -3.76
N GLY A 161 6.24 -7.56 -3.11
CA GLY A 161 7.57 -7.11 -3.54
C GLY A 161 7.84 -5.61 -3.32
N PHE A 162 6.97 -4.90 -2.61
CA PHE A 162 7.18 -3.49 -2.22
C PHE A 162 6.71 -3.25 -0.78
N VAL A 163 7.19 -2.18 -0.16
CA VAL A 163 6.79 -1.83 1.21
C VAL A 163 5.46 -1.10 1.17
N LYS A 164 4.36 -1.81 1.46
CA LYS A 164 3.09 -1.17 1.79
C LYS A 164 3.14 -0.66 3.22
N LEU A 165 3.48 0.62 3.39
CA LEU A 165 3.40 1.26 4.69
C LEU A 165 1.93 1.36 5.09
N LYS A 166 1.52 0.62 6.12
CA LYS A 166 0.21 0.81 6.77
C LYS A 166 0.44 1.58 8.06
N VAL A 167 0.41 2.90 7.97
CA VAL A 167 0.58 3.76 9.16
C VAL A 167 -0.64 3.65 10.04
N ARG A 168 -0.51 2.95 11.18
CA ARG A 168 -1.42 3.06 12.31
C ARG A 168 -0.76 3.98 13.32
N VAL A 169 -1.35 5.15 13.55
CA VAL A 169 -0.93 6.00 14.66
C VAL A 169 -1.64 5.53 15.91
N VAL A 170 -0.88 5.24 16.96
CA VAL A 170 -1.38 4.96 18.30
C VAL A 170 -0.99 6.15 19.16
N VAL A 171 -1.97 6.75 19.81
CA VAL A 171 -1.78 7.80 20.81
C VAL A 171 -1.86 7.09 22.16
N GLU A 172 -0.79 7.16 22.95
CA GLU A 172 -0.80 6.76 24.35
C GLU A 172 -0.89 8.04 25.20
N GLU A 173 -1.94 8.17 26.00
CA GLU A 173 -2.01 9.19 27.04
C GLU A 173 -1.33 8.61 28.29
N GLU A 174 -0.27 9.25 28.79
CA GLU A 174 0.27 8.93 30.11
C GLU A 174 -0.72 9.42 31.18
N GLU A 175 -1.29 8.50 31.97
CA GLU A 175 -1.95 8.88 33.22
C GLU A 175 -0.90 9.34 34.23
N GLU A 176 -0.85 10.64 34.48
CA GLU A 176 -0.03 11.23 35.53
C GLU A 176 -0.62 10.86 36.91
N GLU A 177 0.01 9.90 37.60
CA GLU A 177 -0.38 9.48 38.95
C GLU A 177 -0.15 10.64 39.94
N LYS A 178 -1.22 11.36 40.25
CA LYS A 178 -1.23 12.45 41.22
C LYS A 178 -1.02 11.89 42.63
N LYS A 179 0.23 11.96 43.12
CA LYS A 179 0.53 11.69 44.54
C LYS A 179 -0.14 12.74 45.42
N GLU A 180 -1.17 12.30 46.14
CA GLU A 180 -1.83 13.07 47.20
C GLU A 180 -0.91 13.05 48.44
N GLU A 181 -0.19 14.15 48.66
CA GLU A 181 0.58 14.40 49.88
C GLU A 181 -0.40 14.85 50.98
N ILE A 182 -0.73 13.93 51.89
CA ILE A 182 -1.53 14.21 53.08
C ILE A 182 -0.59 14.77 54.15
N LEU A 183 -0.80 16.04 54.49
CA LEU A 183 -0.16 16.74 55.62
C LEU A 183 -0.78 16.31 56.96
#